data_AF-A0A528GQC2-F1
#
_entry.id   AF-A0A528GQC2-F1
#
_cell.length_a   1.000
_cell.length_b   1.000
_cell.length_c   1.000
_cell.angle_alpha   90.00
_cell.angle_beta   90.00
_cell.angle_gamma   90.00
#
_symmetry.space_group_name_H-M   'P 1'
#
loop_
_entity.id
_entity.type
_entity.pdbx_description
1 polymer ?
#
loop_
_entity_poly.entity_id
_entity_poly.type
_entity_poly.pdbx_seq_one_letter_code
_entity_poly.pdbx_strand_id
1 'polypeptide(L)'
;DPQSWDVMFDPQFKGLTSYIVSDFMTITMQYLGFDGDFVSYTGKPEEALKATNAARDHLIKHKDMVRKYYDAGSEVQQMFINEDIYLGHAWSGPAAKLIADGHPIKLSVPKEGTYGFCYTLNVVNNAPNAENAYK
;
A
#
# COMPACT_ATOMS: atom_id res chain seq x y z
N ASP A 1 -18.84 2.53 -0.62
CA ASP A 1 -17.40 2.21 -0.74
C ASP A 1 -16.63 3.45 -1.18
N PRO A 2 -15.47 3.76 -0.56
CA PRO A 2 -14.68 4.93 -0.89
C PRO A 2 -14.23 4.91 -2.35
N GLN A 3 -14.37 6.05 -3.04
CA GLN A 3 -14.06 6.19 -4.47
C GLN A 3 -12.69 6.85 -4.73
N SER A 4 -12.05 7.36 -3.69
CA SER A 4 -10.76 8.06 -3.74
C SER A 4 -9.91 7.67 -2.52
N TRP A 5 -8.59 7.85 -2.64
CA TRP A 5 -7.66 7.73 -1.52
C TRP A 5 -7.79 8.85 -0.48
N ASP A 6 -8.55 9.91 -0.75
CA ASP A 6 -8.84 10.99 0.20
C ASP A 6 -9.38 10.50 1.56
N VAL A 7 -10.13 9.39 1.55
CA VAL A 7 -10.70 8.73 2.72
C VAL A 7 -9.64 8.35 3.76
N MET A 8 -8.40 8.05 3.34
CA MET A 8 -7.28 7.75 4.24
C MET A 8 -6.85 8.95 5.08
N PHE A 9 -7.28 10.15 4.71
CA PHE A 9 -6.99 11.42 5.35
C PHE A 9 -8.25 12.08 5.94
N ASP A 10 -9.40 11.41 5.92
CA ASP A 10 -10.63 11.92 6.51
C ASP A 10 -10.55 11.88 8.05
N PRO A 11 -10.77 13.02 8.75
CA PRO A 11 -10.71 13.08 10.22
C PRO A 11 -11.54 12.03 10.95
N GLN A 12 -12.59 11.48 10.34
CA GLN A 12 -13.38 10.39 10.92
C GLN A 12 -12.55 9.13 11.21
N PHE A 13 -11.45 8.92 10.47
CA PHE A 13 -10.55 7.77 10.63
C PHE A 13 -9.23 8.13 11.32
N LYS A 14 -9.17 9.27 12.03
CA LYS A 14 -7.95 9.71 12.71
C LYS A 14 -7.47 8.67 13.73
N GLY A 15 -6.23 8.21 13.58
CA GLY A 15 -5.61 7.17 14.41
C GLY A 15 -6.14 5.76 14.15
N LEU A 16 -6.92 5.57 13.08
CA LEU A 16 -7.62 4.32 12.74
C LEU A 16 -7.26 3.83 11.33
N THR A 17 -6.18 4.37 10.74
CA THR A 17 -5.65 3.91 9.44
C THR A 17 -4.36 3.12 9.56
N SER A 18 -4.08 2.26 8.59
CA SER A 18 -2.81 1.53 8.47
C SER A 18 -2.41 1.33 7.02
N TYR A 19 -1.10 1.38 6.75
CA TYR A 19 -0.53 1.15 5.43
C TYR A 19 0.96 0.80 5.50
N ILE A 20 1.50 0.19 4.44
CA ILE A 20 2.95 0.06 4.23
C ILE A 20 3.47 1.37 3.63
N VAL A 21 4.51 1.96 4.22
CA VAL A 21 5.02 3.28 3.82
C VAL A 21 5.49 3.31 2.37
N SER A 22 6.26 2.30 1.93
CA SER A 22 6.79 2.23 0.56
C SER A 22 5.68 2.20 -0.48
N ASP A 23 4.66 1.36 -0.23
CA ASP A 23 3.53 1.19 -1.14
C ASP A 23 2.69 2.47 -1.13
N PHE A 24 2.33 2.95 0.06
CA PHE A 24 1.41 4.08 0.15
C PHE A 24 2.02 5.40 -0.34
N MET A 25 3.35 5.49 -0.39
CA MET A 25 4.06 6.64 -0.96
C MET A 25 3.70 6.88 -2.43
N THR A 26 3.76 5.86 -3.29
CA THR A 26 3.49 6.06 -4.73
C THR A 26 1.99 6.18 -5.03
N ILE A 27 1.14 5.53 -4.22
CA ILE A 27 -0.31 5.81 -4.20
C ILE A 27 -0.57 7.27 -3.87
N THR A 28 0.13 7.83 -2.88
CA THR A 28 0.00 9.24 -2.51
C THR A 28 0.49 10.15 -3.64
N MET A 29 1.53 9.74 -4.38
CA MET A 29 1.94 10.45 -5.60
C MET A 29 0.80 10.49 -6.63
N GLN A 30 0.19 9.35 -6.95
CA GLN A 30 -0.96 9.28 -7.86
C GLN A 30 -2.14 10.14 -7.38
N TYR A 31 -2.45 10.06 -6.08
CA TYR A 31 -3.49 10.88 -5.44
C TYR A 31 -3.25 12.39 -5.61
N LEU A 32 -2.00 12.83 -5.49
CA LEU A 32 -1.62 14.23 -5.70
C LEU A 32 -1.49 14.64 -7.18
N GLY A 33 -1.76 13.72 -8.12
CA GLY A 33 -1.67 13.95 -9.56
C GLY A 33 -0.25 13.82 -10.13
N PHE A 34 0.68 13.21 -9.39
CA PHE A 34 2.00 12.83 -9.88
C PHE A 34 2.00 11.42 -10.45
N ASP A 35 3.07 11.07 -11.17
CA ASP A 35 3.28 9.74 -11.70
C ASP A 35 3.86 8.82 -10.61
N GLY A 36 3.01 7.99 -9.99
CA GLY A 36 3.45 6.99 -9.00
C GLY A 36 4.11 5.74 -9.60
N ASP A 37 4.10 5.58 -10.93
CA ASP A 37 4.78 4.46 -11.62
C ASP A 37 6.21 4.83 -12.02
N PHE A 38 6.59 6.10 -11.82
CA PHE A 38 7.91 6.69 -12.09
C PHE A 38 8.36 6.67 -13.56
N VAL A 39 7.50 6.22 -14.49
CA VAL A 39 7.83 6.06 -15.91
C VAL A 39 8.23 7.38 -16.57
N SER A 40 7.51 8.46 -16.24
CA SER A 40 7.69 9.80 -16.81
C SER A 40 8.96 10.53 -16.35
N TYR A 41 9.65 10.02 -15.32
CA TYR A 41 10.80 10.67 -14.69
C TYR A 41 12.17 10.24 -15.25
N THR A 42 12.20 9.37 -16.25
CA THR A 42 13.47 8.95 -16.87
C THR A 42 14.26 10.16 -17.38
N GLY A 43 15.48 10.35 -16.85
CA GLY A 43 16.34 11.51 -17.18
C GLY A 43 15.93 12.83 -16.51
N LYS A 44 14.97 12.82 -15.58
CA LYS A 44 14.40 14.02 -14.92
C LYS A 44 14.42 13.91 -13.39
N PRO A 45 15.60 13.84 -12.77
CA PRO A 45 15.72 13.62 -11.32
C PRO A 45 15.11 14.73 -10.48
N GLU A 46 15.13 15.99 -10.94
CA GLU A 46 14.52 17.11 -10.21
C GLU A 46 12.98 17.02 -10.17
N GLU A 47 12.36 16.58 -11.27
CA GLU A 47 10.91 16.35 -11.32
C GLU A 47 10.50 15.17 -10.42
N ALA A 48 11.29 14.08 -10.44
CA ALA A 48 11.09 12.95 -9.54
C ALA A 48 11.20 13.37 -8.06
N LEU A 49 12.23 14.17 -7.74
CA LEU A 49 12.46 14.65 -6.38
C LEU A 49 11.33 15.57 -5.91
N LYS A 50 10.81 16.44 -6.79
CA LYS A 50 9.66 17.29 -6.48
C LYS A 50 8.41 16.46 -6.18
N ALA A 51 8.12 15.46 -7.01
CA ALA A 51 6.96 14.59 -6.84
C ALA A 51 7.03 13.76 -5.55
N THR A 52 8.19 13.14 -5.30
CA THR A 52 8.43 12.37 -4.07
C THR A 52 8.41 13.25 -2.82
N ASN A 53 8.99 14.45 -2.85
CA ASN A 53 8.90 15.39 -1.73
C ASN A 53 7.44 15.79 -1.43
N ALA A 54 6.63 16.04 -2.46
CA ALA A 54 5.23 16.40 -2.27
C ALA A 54 4.44 15.28 -1.57
N ALA A 55 4.63 14.02 -1.99
CA ALA A 55 4.01 12.87 -1.34
C ALA A 55 4.52 12.67 0.10
N ARG A 56 5.84 12.77 0.33
CA ARG A 56 6.43 12.71 1.68
C ARG A 56 5.80 13.74 2.60
N ASP A 57 5.77 14.99 2.17
CA ASP A 57 5.29 16.09 3.00
C ASP A 57 3.78 15.95 3.29
N HIS A 58 3.02 15.45 2.32
CA HIS A 58 1.61 15.12 2.51
C HIS A 58 1.41 14.03 3.57
N LEU A 59 2.18 12.94 3.51
CA LEU A 59 2.11 11.86 4.49
C LEU A 59 2.57 12.30 5.88
N ILE A 60 3.64 13.10 5.98
CA ILE A 60 4.10 13.65 7.26
C ILE A 60 3.02 14.55 7.89
N LYS A 61 2.33 15.35 7.08
CA LYS A 61 1.24 16.23 7.55
C LYS A 61 0.07 15.43 8.15
N HIS A 62 -0.21 14.25 7.62
CA HIS A 62 -1.33 13.39 8.05
C HIS A 62 -0.87 12.16 8.85
N LYS A 63 0.35 12.18 9.41
CA LYS A 63 0.90 11.03 10.15
C LYS A 63 0.08 10.65 11.38
N ASP A 64 -0.70 11.60 11.92
CA ASP A 64 -1.59 11.40 13.06
C ASP A 64 -2.85 10.59 12.71
N MET A 65 -3.12 10.38 11.42
CA MET A 65 -4.16 9.48 10.94
C MET A 65 -3.79 8.01 11.15
N VAL A 66 -2.50 7.70 11.22
CA VAL A 66 -1.99 6.33 11.14
C VAL A 66 -1.85 5.72 12.52
N ARG A 67 -2.55 4.60 12.74
CA ARG A 67 -2.42 3.79 13.95
C ARG A 67 -1.06 3.11 14.04
N LYS A 68 -0.64 2.53 12.91
CA LYS A 68 0.63 1.83 12.72
C LYS A 68 0.93 1.70 11.23
N TYR A 69 2.21 1.73 10.88
CA TYR A 69 2.68 1.27 9.58
C TYR A 69 2.95 -0.22 9.70
N TYR A 70 2.12 -1.05 9.07
CA TYR A 70 2.24 -2.51 9.20
C TYR A 70 3.29 -3.06 8.23
N ASP A 71 3.90 -4.19 8.59
CA ASP A 71 4.95 -4.84 7.78
C ASP A 71 4.59 -6.28 7.35
N ALA A 72 3.52 -6.86 7.89
CA ALA A 72 3.10 -8.23 7.58
C ALA A 72 1.60 -8.37 7.33
N GLY A 73 1.22 -9.31 6.45
CA GLY A 73 -0.18 -9.61 6.15
C GLY A 73 -0.99 -10.07 7.37
N SER A 74 -0.39 -10.88 8.24
CA SER A 74 -1.02 -11.32 9.50
C SER A 74 -1.21 -10.18 10.49
N GLU A 75 -0.34 -9.18 10.46
CA GLU A 75 -0.41 -8.02 11.35
C GLU A 75 -1.61 -7.13 11.00
N VAL A 76 -1.76 -6.74 9.72
CA VAL A 76 -2.91 -5.93 9.30
C VAL A 76 -4.24 -6.68 9.50
N GLN A 77 -4.23 -8.01 9.36
CA GLN A 77 -5.40 -8.83 9.70
C GLN A 77 -5.79 -8.71 11.16
N GLN A 78 -4.83 -8.88 12.08
CA GLN A 78 -5.10 -8.75 13.51
C GLN A 78 -5.55 -7.34 13.88
N MET A 79 -5.00 -6.32 13.24
CA MET A 79 -5.44 -4.94 13.46
C MET A 79 -6.90 -4.72 13.07
N PHE A 80 -7.37 -5.30 11.97
CA PHE A 80 -8.79 -5.27 11.60
C PHE A 80 -9.67 -6.10 12.56
N ILE A 81 -9.21 -7.29 12.96
CA ILE A 81 -9.95 -8.17 13.88
C ILE A 81 -10.12 -7.53 15.26
N ASN A 82 -9.08 -6.86 15.76
CA ASN A 82 -9.08 -6.18 17.05
C ASN A 82 -9.74 -4.79 17.00
N GLU A 83 -10.20 -4.36 15.82
CA GLU A 83 -10.75 -3.02 15.60
C GLU A 83 -9.75 -1.88 15.94
N ASP A 84 -8.44 -2.16 15.89
CA ASP A 84 -7.39 -1.14 16.00
C ASP A 84 -7.44 -0.17 14.81
N ILE A 85 -7.96 -0.64 13.68
CA ILE A 85 -8.16 0.14 12.45
C ILE A 85 -9.51 -0.21 11.81
N TYR A 86 -10.07 0.76 11.08
CA TYR A 86 -11.27 0.56 10.27
C TYR A 86 -11.03 0.76 8.78
N LEU A 87 -9.85 1.27 8.43
CA LEU A 87 -9.49 1.61 7.08
C LEU A 87 -8.00 1.33 6.87
N GLY A 88 -7.62 0.79 5.73
CA GLY A 88 -6.22 0.58 5.44
C GLY A 88 -5.96 0.28 3.98
N HIS A 89 -4.76 0.64 3.54
CA HIS A 89 -4.20 0.04 2.34
C HIS A 89 -3.70 -1.35 2.74
N ALA A 90 -4.12 -2.40 2.05
CA ALA A 90 -3.63 -3.75 2.28
C ALA A 90 -3.44 -4.49 0.96
N TRP A 91 -2.53 -5.46 0.93
CA TRP A 91 -2.49 -6.41 -0.17
C TRP A 91 -3.79 -7.23 -0.19
N SER A 92 -4.21 -7.67 -1.39
CA SER A 92 -5.48 -8.36 -1.57
C SER A 92 -5.56 -9.70 -0.82
N GLY A 93 -4.44 -10.42 -0.68
CA GLY A 93 -4.40 -11.72 0.03
C GLY A 93 -4.87 -11.64 1.49
N PRO A 94 -4.25 -10.81 2.35
CA PRO A 94 -4.69 -10.60 3.73
C PRO A 94 -6.17 -10.23 3.86
N ALA A 95 -6.67 -9.30 3.04
CA ALA A 95 -8.07 -8.90 3.06
C ALA A 95 -9.01 -10.00 2.55
N ALA A 96 -8.64 -10.72 1.49
CA ALA A 96 -9.41 -11.84 0.96
C ALA A 96 -9.59 -12.96 1.98
N LYS A 97 -8.56 -13.23 2.81
CA LYS A 97 -8.69 -14.19 3.91
C LYS A 97 -9.70 -13.73 4.97
N LEU A 98 -9.69 -12.45 5.37
CA LEU A 98 -10.69 -11.92 6.31
C LEU A 98 -12.11 -12.05 5.75
N ILE A 99 -12.29 -11.74 4.46
CA ILE A 99 -13.58 -11.90 3.76
C ILE A 99 -14.01 -13.37 3.75
N ALA A 100 -13.08 -14.29 3.43
CA ALA A 100 -13.35 -15.72 3.43
C ALA A 100 -13.72 -16.27 4.83
N ASP A 101 -13.16 -15.67 5.88
CA ASP A 101 -13.48 -15.98 7.28
C ASP A 101 -14.79 -15.35 7.77
N GLY A 102 -15.47 -14.57 6.93
CA GLY A 102 -16.76 -13.95 7.23
C GLY A 102 -16.68 -12.63 8.00
N HIS A 103 -15.49 -12.03 8.11
CA HIS A 103 -15.36 -10.69 8.70
C HIS A 103 -15.98 -9.64 7.76
N PRO A 104 -16.57 -8.56 8.31
CA PRO A 104 -17.26 -7.51 7.53
C PRO A 104 -16.27 -6.53 6.86
N ILE A 105 -15.32 -7.07 6.09
CA ILE A 105 -14.30 -6.32 5.35
C ILE A 105 -14.70 -6.22 3.89
N LYS A 106 -14.39 -5.08 3.26
CA LYS A 106 -14.55 -4.88 1.81
C LYS A 106 -13.27 -4.31 1.22
N LEU A 107 -12.97 -4.73 0.00
CA LEU A 107 -11.94 -4.12 -0.83
C LEU A 107 -12.56 -3.08 -1.75
N SER A 108 -11.87 -1.95 -1.93
CA SER A 108 -12.23 -0.93 -2.93
C SER A 108 -11.02 -0.67 -3.83
N VAL A 109 -11.29 -0.26 -5.07
CA VAL A 109 -10.29 0.24 -6.02
C VAL A 109 -10.59 1.72 -6.27
N PRO A 110 -9.84 2.65 -5.65
CA PRO A 110 -10.04 4.08 -5.84
C PRO A 110 -9.76 4.52 -7.28
N LYS A 111 -10.36 5.66 -7.69
CA LYS A 111 -10.27 6.21 -9.05
C LYS A 111 -8.85 6.60 -9.47
N GLU A 112 -7.97 6.94 -8.52
CA GLU A 112 -6.58 7.28 -8.79
C GLU A 112 -5.72 6.05 -9.11
N GLY A 113 -6.26 4.85 -8.89
CA GLY A 113 -5.58 3.58 -9.13
C GLY A 113 -5.14 2.88 -7.84
N THR A 114 -4.57 1.69 -8.01
CA THR A 114 -3.98 0.87 -6.95
C THR A 114 -2.88 0.00 -7.55
N TYR A 115 -2.16 -0.75 -6.72
CA TYR A 115 -1.11 -1.66 -7.18
C TYR A 115 -1.64 -2.95 -7.79
N GLY A 116 -0.95 -3.38 -8.85
CA GLY A 116 -0.88 -4.77 -9.26
C GLY A 116 0.55 -5.28 -9.09
N PHE A 117 0.74 -6.41 -8.42
CA PHE A 117 2.03 -7.07 -8.33
C PHE A 117 2.07 -8.29 -9.25
N CYS A 118 3.13 -8.41 -10.04
CA CYS A 118 3.47 -9.63 -10.74
C CYS A 118 4.67 -10.28 -10.05
N TYR A 119 4.44 -11.39 -9.38
CA TYR A 119 5.52 -12.14 -8.74
C TYR A 119 6.15 -13.09 -9.75
N THR A 120 7.49 -13.05 -9.83
CA THR A 120 8.27 -14.01 -10.60
C THR A 120 9.11 -14.87 -9.65
N LEU A 121 9.26 -16.15 -10.00
CA LEU A 121 10.18 -17.03 -9.32
C LEU A 121 11.56 -16.89 -9.98
N ASN A 122 12.58 -16.64 -9.16
CA ASN A 122 13.95 -16.48 -9.62
C ASN A 122 14.85 -17.52 -8.93
N VAL A 123 15.74 -18.16 -9.68
CA VAL A 123 16.77 -19.04 -9.13
C VAL A 123 18.03 -18.21 -8.88
N VAL A 124 18.49 -18.16 -7.63
CA VAL A 124 19.70 -17.39 -7.28
C VAL A 124 20.94 -17.98 -7.96
N ASN A 125 21.90 -17.11 -8.31
CA ASN A 125 23.17 -17.57 -8.87
C ASN A 125 23.88 -18.50 -7.86
N ASN A 126 24.44 -19.62 -8.34
CA ASN A 126 25.03 -20.68 -7.52
C ASN A 126 24.08 -21.31 -6.49
N ALA A 127 22.77 -21.37 -6.77
CA ALA A 127 21.82 -22.08 -5.90
C ALA A 127 22.29 -23.53 -5.68
N PRO A 128 22.46 -23.99 -4.41
CA PRO A 128 22.99 -25.32 -4.11
C PRO A 128 22.11 -26.46 -4.63
N ASN A 129 20.86 -26.16 -4.99
CA ASN A 129 19.87 -27.11 -5.51
C ASN A 129 19.17 -26.56 -6.76
N ALA A 130 19.91 -25.93 -7.68
CA ALA A 130 19.34 -25.28 -8.86
C ALA A 130 18.42 -26.20 -9.68
N GLU A 131 18.82 -27.44 -9.94
CA GLU A 131 18.01 -28.40 -10.70
C GLU A 131 16.65 -28.70 -10.05
N ASN A 132 16.59 -28.75 -8.71
CA ASN A 132 15.34 -28.96 -8.01
C ASN A 132 14.45 -27.71 -7.99
N ALA A 133 15.03 -26.51 -8.13
CA ALA A 133 14.25 -25.27 -8.21
C ALA A 133 13.52 -25.09 -9.56
N TYR A 134 13.91 -25.85 -10.60
CA TYR A 134 13.25 -25.84 -11.91
C TYR A 134 12.14 -26.90 -12.08
N LYS A 135 11.94 -27.76 -11.08
CA LYS A 135 10.90 -28.80 -11.09
C LYS A 135 9.65 -28.31 -10.36
#